data_AF-T1ELC7-F1
#
_entry.id   AF-T1ELC7-F1
#
_cell.length_a   1.000
_cell.length_b   1.000
_cell.length_c   1.000
_cell.angle_alpha   90.00
_cell.angle_beta   90.00
_cell.angle_gamma   90.00
#
_symmetry.space_group_name_H-M   'P 1'
#
loop_
_entity.id
_entity.type
_entity.pdbx_description
1 polymer ?
#
loop_
_entity_poly.entity_id
_entity_poly.type
_entity_poly.pdbx_seq_one_letter_code
_entity_poly.pdbx_strand_id
1 'polypeptide(L)' 'KFINEECCICSEEFVQSSFIYEMSCRHAFHFKCLDMWLENEGSCPCCRKDI' A
#
# COMPACT_ATOMS: atom_id res chain seq x y z
N LYS A 1 -12.69 5.58 0.35
CA LYS A 1 -12.83 4.17 -0.06
C LYS A 1 -11.64 3.87 -0.94
N PHE A 2 -10.77 2.98 -0.48
CA PHE A 2 -9.58 2.56 -1.20
C PHE A 2 -10.00 1.79 -2.46
N ILE A 3 -9.15 1.79 -3.50
CA ILE A 3 -9.41 1.01 -4.73
C ILE A 3 -9.38 -0.51 -4.44
N ASN A 4 -8.62 -0.91 -3.43
CA ASN A 4 -8.32 -2.29 -3.09
C ASN A 4 -8.56 -2.54 -1.60
N GLU A 5 -9.08 -3.73 -1.28
CA GLU A 5 -9.44 -4.17 0.08
C GLU A 5 -8.36 -5.09 0.70
N GLU A 6 -7.29 -5.34 -0.06
CA GLU A 6 -6.12 -6.13 0.32
C GLU A 6 -4.81 -5.42 -0.08
N CYS A 7 -3.75 -5.76 0.65
CA CYS A 7 -2.41 -5.24 0.42
C CYS A 7 -1.74 -6.04 -0.70
N CYS A 8 -1.52 -5.44 -1.88
CA CYS A 8 -0.86 -6.14 -2.99
C CYS A 8 0.62 -6.52 -2.75
N ILE A 9 1.23 -6.03 -1.66
CA ILE A 9 2.61 -6.38 -1.29
C ILE A 9 2.67 -7.71 -0.56
N CYS A 10 1.80 -7.92 0.44
CA CYS A 10 1.75 -9.18 1.21
C CYS A 10 0.58 -10.10 0.82
N SER A 11 -0.31 -9.64 -0.08
CA SER A 11 -1.54 -10.33 -0.48
C SER A 11 -2.45 -10.68 0.70
N GLU A 12 -2.49 -9.82 1.73
CA GLU A 12 -3.38 -9.97 2.90
C GLU A 12 -4.47 -8.90 2.92
N GLU A 13 -5.67 -9.27 3.36
CA GLU A 13 -6.81 -8.36 3.53
C GLU A 13 -6.57 -7.32 4.63
N PHE A 14 -7.12 -6.13 4.44
CA PHE A 14 -7.09 -5.08 5.46
C PHE A 14 -8.07 -5.39 6.59
N VAL A 15 -7.55 -5.67 7.78
CA VAL A 15 -8.37 -5.83 8.99
C VAL A 15 -8.51 -4.51 9.75
N GLN A 16 -9.52 -4.37 10.62
CA GLN A 16 -9.74 -3.13 11.39
C GLN A 16 -8.55 -2.69 12.26
N SER A 17 -7.65 -3.61 12.60
CA SER A 17 -6.42 -3.34 13.33
C SER A 17 -5.18 -3.10 12.45
N SER A 18 -5.34 -3.14 11.13
CA SER A 18 -4.23 -2.91 10.19
C SER A 18 -3.95 -1.42 10.08
N PHE A 19 -2.67 -1.06 10.22
CA PHE A 19 -2.22 0.28 9.85
C PHE A 19 -2.09 0.34 8.34
N ILE A 20 -2.95 1.13 7.70
CA ILE A 20 -3.03 1.27 6.25
C ILE A 20 -2.65 2.70 5.86
N TYR A 21 -1.85 2.83 4.82
CA TYR A 21 -1.50 4.12 4.23
C TYR A 21 -2.11 4.20 2.84
N GLU A 22 -2.89 5.25 2.59
CA GLU A 22 -3.45 5.57 1.27
C GLU A 22 -2.50 6.53 0.55
N MET A 23 -2.06 6.17 -0.65
CA MET A 23 -1.22 7.04 -1.46
C MET A 23 -2.05 7.96 -2.37
N SER A 24 -1.39 8.97 -2.93
CA SER A 24 -1.93 9.94 -3.92
C SER A 24 -2.66 9.27 -5.10
N CYS A 25 -2.28 8.04 -5.46
CA CYS A 25 -2.91 7.24 -6.52
C CYS A 25 -4.18 6.47 -6.09
N ARG A 26 -4.68 6.69 -4.86
CA ARG A 26 -5.83 5.99 -4.22
C ARG A 26 -5.65 4.49 -3.97
N HIS A 27 -4.41 4.00 -4.01
CA HIS A 27 -4.09 2.65 -3.57
C HIS A 27 -3.74 2.67 -2.08
N ALA A 28 -4.26 1.69 -1.34
CA ALA A 28 -3.93 1.50 0.05
C ALA A 28 -2.99 0.31 0.22
N PHE A 29 -2.07 0.42 1.18
CA PHE A 29 -1.12 -0.63 1.54
C PHE A 29 -0.91 -0.65 3.05
N HIS A 30 -0.52 -1.79 3.60
CA HIS A 30 -0.07 -1.82 5.00
C HIS A 30 1.10 -0.87 5.19
N PHE A 31 1.06 -0.05 6.23
CA PHE A 31 2.12 0.93 6.54
C PHE A 31 3.49 0.23 6.56
N LYS A 32 3.59 -0.93 7.22
CA LYS A 32 4.81 -1.74 7.27
C LYS A 32 5.27 -2.25 5.88
N CYS A 33 4.32 -2.67 5.04
CA CYS A 33 4.65 -3.14 3.70
C CYS A 33 5.09 -1.97 2.80
N LEU A 34 4.40 -0.84 2.90
CA LEU A 34 4.74 0.36 2.16
C LEU A 34 6.10 0.92 2.60
N ASP A 35 6.39 0.93 3.90
CA ASP A 35 7.66 1.38 4.47
C ASP A 35 8.84 0.55 3.92
N MET A 36 8.75 -0.79 4.02
CA MET A 36 9.74 -1.69 3.41
C MET A 36 9.86 -1.54 1.89
N TRP A 37 8.73 -1.32 1.22
CA TRP A 37 8.75 -1.10 -0.23
C TRP A 37 9.43 0.21 -0.58
N LEU A 38 9.13 1.30 0.13
CA LEU A 38 9.71 2.62 -0.06
C LEU A 38 11.22 2.65 0.19
N GLU A 39 11.72 1.84 1.12
CA GLU A 39 13.16 1.66 1.33
C GLU A 39 13.86 1.08 0.08
N ASN A 40 13.13 0.32 -0.76
CA ASN A 40 13.68 -0.34 -1.95
C ASN A 40 13.33 0.39 -3.26
N GLU A 41 12.05 0.72 -3.47
CA GLU A 41 11.49 1.41 -4.62
C GLU A 41 10.50 2.49 -4.16
N GLY A 42 10.85 3.77 -4.36
CA GLY A 42 10.04 4.94 -3.99
C GLY A 42 8.78 5.18 -4.83
N SER A 43 8.20 4.12 -5.42
CA SER A 43 7.07 4.22 -6.37
C SER A 43 5.92 3.30 -5.98
N CYS A 44 4.71 3.55 -6.48
CA CYS A 44 3.55 2.73 -6.16
C CYS A 44 3.71 1.26 -6.63
N PRO A 45 3.54 0.25 -5.75
CA PRO A 45 3.59 -1.16 -6.16
C PRO A 45 2.52 -1.54 -7.18
N CYS A 46 1.33 -0.93 -7.13
CA CYS A 46 0.21 -1.25 -8.03
C CYS A 46 0.31 -0.57 -9.39
N CYS A 47 0.72 0.70 -9.44
CA CYS A 47 0.62 1.51 -10.67
C CYS A 47 1.93 2.17 -11.10
N ARG A 48 3.03 1.96 -10.35
CA ARG A 48 4.35 2.58 -10.57
C ARG A 48 4.31 4.11 -10.74
N LYS A 49 3.29 4.77 -10.19
CA LYS A 49 3.30 6.22 -10.04
C LYS A 49 4.15 6.58 -8.84
N ASP A 50 5.05 7.53 -9.05
CA ASP A 50 5.77 8.21 -7.98
C ASP A 50 4.78 8.85 -6.99
N ILE A 51 5.23 8.88 -5.73
CA ILE A 51 4.48 9.26 -4.54
C ILE A 51 4.31 10.77 -4.43
#